data_AF-A0A0Q7W1J3-F1
#
_entry.id   AF-A0A0Q7W1J3-F1
#
_cell.length_a   1.000
_cell.length_b   1.000
_cell.length_c   1.000
_cell.angle_alpha   90.00
_cell.angle_beta   90.00
_cell.angle_gamma   90.00
#
_symmetry.space_group_name_H-M   'P 1'
#
loop_
_entity.id
_entity.type
_entity.pdbx_description
1 polymer ?
#
loop_
_entity_poly.entity_id
_entity_poly.type
_entity_poly.pdbx_seq_one_letter_code
_entity_poly.pdbx_strand_id
1 'polypeptide(L)'
;MTIVTFPRHRRRIIAICAATVALHFVTINWVSGRIGAAERERDDEKNVISAELRVAPPPPDPVVPAPVEAPAPPKPKPKPKPPKPAAPPSEEVAPAGEAAPPAAAPAEPDAAADAGQAGAAPATPAIESAQAQPEPASKAEPPTDVKRWQVALPPSARFELDVKRKDADGTNWSGSASIGWQTDGASYKATQEVGISLLIARVNLLEVNSEGTINEFGIAPAKFSEKRRNRSATATHFNQQEQKITFSASDRSVPLTAGAQDRATLLFQLAGIGRADVNQFGKPMDILVGEDRNAQVYSFLLVGEDELETKMGKLVTWHLARPPKPGSYSAKLDIWLAPSLDWYPVQIRNTEGNGAVTTQTVTRIIK
;
A
#
# COMPACT_ATOMS: atom_id res chain seq x y z
N MET A 1 36.25 -71.95 -13.03
CA MET A 1 36.74 -70.63 -13.49
C MET A 1 36.57 -70.60 -15.01
N THR A 2 36.10 -69.55 -15.69
CA THR A 2 35.71 -68.19 -15.24
C THR A 2 34.73 -67.61 -16.27
N ILE A 3 33.59 -67.04 -15.85
CA ILE A 3 32.64 -66.40 -16.78
C ILE A 3 33.11 -64.97 -17.07
N VAL A 4 33.43 -64.66 -18.33
CA VAL A 4 33.96 -63.34 -18.74
C VAL A 4 32.96 -62.59 -19.64
N THR A 5 31.98 -61.94 -19.02
CA THR A 5 30.97 -61.09 -19.69
C THR A 5 30.91 -59.67 -19.10
N PHE A 6 32.09 -59.05 -18.87
CA PHE A 6 32.20 -57.77 -18.16
C PHE A 6 32.39 -56.46 -18.96
N PRO A 7 32.97 -56.40 -20.18
CA PRO A 7 33.33 -55.10 -20.77
C PRO A 7 32.13 -54.30 -21.33
N ARG A 8 31.16 -54.96 -21.96
CA ARG A 8 29.99 -54.28 -22.55
C ARG A 8 29.02 -53.77 -21.48
N HIS A 9 28.84 -54.50 -20.37
CA HIS A 9 27.95 -54.07 -19.29
C HIS A 9 28.50 -52.86 -18.53
N ARG A 10 29.82 -52.81 -18.26
CA ARG A 10 30.47 -51.65 -17.64
C ARG A 10 30.35 -50.39 -18.51
N ARG A 11 30.57 -50.50 -19.83
CA ARG A 11 30.39 -49.37 -20.76
C ARG A 11 28.95 -48.84 -20.80
N ARG A 12 27.94 -49.73 -20.73
CA ARG A 12 26.53 -49.33 -20.64
C ARG A 12 26.21 -48.61 -19.32
N ILE A 13 26.69 -49.11 -18.17
CA ILE A 13 26.51 -48.43 -16.88
C ILE A 13 27.14 -47.03 -16.91
N ILE A 14 28.39 -46.91 -17.38
CA ILE A 14 29.08 -45.62 -17.46
C ILE A 14 28.33 -44.64 -18.38
N ALA A 15 27.82 -45.11 -19.54
CA ALA A 15 27.03 -44.29 -20.44
C ALA A 15 25.70 -43.82 -19.80
N ILE A 16 25.02 -44.69 -19.05
CA ILE A 16 23.80 -44.32 -18.31
C ILE A 16 24.12 -43.31 -17.21
N CYS A 17 25.15 -43.54 -16.38
CA CYS A 17 25.56 -42.59 -15.35
C CYS A 17 25.94 -41.22 -15.94
N ALA A 18 26.70 -41.21 -17.04
CA ALA A 18 27.06 -39.97 -17.74
C ALA A 18 25.82 -39.26 -18.33
N ALA A 19 24.88 -39.98 -18.92
CA ALA A 19 23.61 -39.43 -19.40
C ALA A 19 22.75 -38.89 -18.26
N THR A 20 22.70 -39.57 -17.10
CA THR A 20 22.01 -39.10 -15.90
C THR A 20 22.66 -37.83 -15.35
N VAL A 21 23.99 -37.76 -15.25
CA VAL A 21 24.70 -36.55 -14.81
C VAL A 21 24.50 -35.40 -15.79
N ALA A 22 24.59 -35.64 -17.10
CA ALA A 22 24.31 -34.63 -18.12
C ALA A 22 22.85 -34.13 -18.05
N LEU A 23 21.89 -35.04 -17.83
CA LEU A 23 20.48 -34.67 -17.62
C LEU A 23 20.30 -33.83 -16.35
N HIS A 24 20.97 -34.16 -15.24
CA HIS A 24 20.96 -33.33 -14.04
C HIS A 24 21.62 -31.97 -14.29
N PHE A 25 22.69 -31.89 -15.07
CA PHE A 25 23.34 -30.63 -15.40
C PHE A 25 22.44 -29.74 -16.27
N VAL A 26 21.75 -30.33 -17.26
CA VAL A 26 20.76 -29.63 -18.09
C VAL A 26 19.56 -29.19 -17.26
N THR A 27 19.00 -30.03 -16.39
CA THR A 27 17.85 -29.64 -15.55
C THR A 27 18.24 -28.62 -14.50
N ILE A 28 19.39 -28.74 -13.85
CA ILE A 28 19.89 -27.73 -12.90
C ILE A 28 20.14 -26.41 -13.63
N ASN A 29 20.81 -26.39 -14.78
CA ASN A 29 21.06 -25.14 -15.51
C ASN A 29 19.75 -24.49 -16.01
N TRP A 30 18.80 -25.30 -16.51
CA TRP A 30 17.48 -24.81 -16.94
C TRP A 30 16.61 -24.31 -15.78
N VAL A 31 16.68 -24.98 -14.62
CA VAL A 31 16.01 -24.53 -13.38
C VAL A 31 16.69 -23.27 -12.85
N SER A 32 18.02 -23.19 -12.83
CA SER A 32 18.76 -21.99 -12.42
C SER A 32 18.46 -20.80 -13.33
N GLY A 33 18.28 -20.99 -14.64
CA GLY A 33 17.80 -19.95 -15.56
C GLY A 33 16.32 -19.55 -15.38
N ARG A 34 15.59 -20.15 -14.42
CA ARG A 34 14.19 -19.83 -14.08
C ARG A 34 13.92 -19.62 -12.58
N ILE A 35 14.89 -19.91 -11.72
CA ILE A 35 14.86 -19.75 -10.25
C ILE A 35 16.01 -18.86 -9.75
N GLY A 36 16.99 -18.55 -10.61
CA GLY A 36 18.12 -17.65 -10.33
C GLY A 36 18.25 -16.55 -11.39
N ALA A 37 19.07 -15.55 -11.09
CA ALA A 37 19.19 -14.31 -11.85
C ALA A 37 19.46 -14.54 -13.35
N ALA A 38 18.61 -13.96 -14.20
CA ALA A 38 18.95 -13.72 -15.59
C ALA A 38 20.06 -12.67 -15.67
N GLU A 39 21.11 -12.97 -16.45
CA GLU A 39 22.22 -12.09 -16.82
C GLU A 39 22.98 -11.38 -15.66
N ARG A 40 24.14 -11.94 -15.27
CA ARG A 40 25.16 -11.22 -14.48
C ARG A 40 26.48 -11.00 -15.24
N GLU A 41 26.45 -11.09 -16.58
CA GLU A 41 27.65 -11.02 -17.43
C GLU A 41 27.48 -10.13 -18.69
N ARG A 42 26.47 -9.27 -18.78
CA ARG A 42 26.29 -8.35 -19.94
C ARG A 42 25.97 -6.88 -19.67
N ASP A 43 25.90 -6.43 -18.41
CA ASP A 43 25.65 -5.02 -18.06
C ASP A 43 26.78 -4.31 -17.28
N ASP A 44 27.82 -5.02 -16.81
CA ASP A 44 28.95 -4.40 -16.08
C ASP A 44 29.79 -3.44 -16.93
N GLU A 45 29.65 -3.45 -18.26
CA GLU A 45 30.39 -2.55 -19.18
C GLU A 45 29.68 -1.20 -19.43
N LYS A 46 28.46 -0.99 -18.92
CA LYS A 46 27.61 0.16 -19.34
C LYS A 46 27.12 1.12 -18.26
N ASN A 47 27.52 0.96 -17.00
CA ASN A 47 27.11 1.90 -15.94
C ASN A 47 28.27 2.73 -15.35
N VAL A 48 29.02 3.40 -16.24
CA VAL A 48 29.88 4.53 -15.85
C VAL A 48 28.98 5.76 -15.65
N ILE A 49 28.59 6.02 -14.39
CA ILE A 49 27.86 7.23 -14.03
C ILE A 49 28.83 8.42 -14.05
N SER A 50 28.84 9.16 -15.17
CA SER A 50 29.54 10.44 -15.25
C SER A 50 28.72 11.54 -14.55
N ALA A 51 29.17 11.95 -13.37
CA ALA A 51 28.61 13.10 -12.65
C ALA A 51 29.33 14.40 -13.06
N GLU A 52 28.69 15.22 -13.91
CA GLU A 52 29.18 16.55 -14.23
C GLU A 52 28.57 17.59 -13.26
N LEU A 53 29.41 18.24 -12.46
CA LEU A 53 28.99 19.26 -11.50
C LEU A 53 28.62 20.55 -12.23
N ARG A 54 27.32 20.73 -12.54
CA ARG A 54 26.81 22.03 -13.00
C ARG A 54 26.73 23.02 -11.84
N VAL A 55 27.60 24.02 -11.87
CA VAL A 55 27.50 25.20 -11.00
C VAL A 55 26.16 25.89 -11.29
N ALA A 56 25.40 26.19 -10.23
CA ALA A 56 24.12 26.90 -10.36
C ALA A 56 24.34 28.29 -10.98
N PRO A 57 23.45 28.77 -11.87
CA PRO A 57 23.53 30.13 -12.36
C PRO A 57 23.46 31.13 -11.19
N PRO A 58 24.22 32.25 -11.25
CA PRO A 58 24.20 33.24 -10.17
C PRO A 58 22.77 33.78 -10.00
N PRO A 59 22.38 34.15 -8.76
CA PRO A 59 21.09 34.79 -8.53
C PRO A 59 21.00 36.07 -9.38
N PRO A 60 19.83 36.38 -9.96
CA PRO A 60 19.67 37.61 -10.73
C PRO A 60 19.91 38.83 -9.84
N ASP A 61 20.63 39.82 -10.37
CA ASP A 61 20.89 41.08 -9.66
C ASP A 61 19.57 41.73 -9.19
N PRO A 62 19.57 42.39 -8.01
CA PRO A 62 18.37 43.03 -7.49
C PRO A 62 17.89 44.12 -8.46
N VAL A 63 16.73 43.88 -9.06
CA VAL A 63 16.08 44.83 -9.98
C VAL A 63 15.75 46.10 -9.21
N VAL A 64 16.52 47.16 -9.45
CA VAL A 64 16.17 48.51 -9.03
C VAL A 64 14.86 48.87 -9.74
N PRO A 65 13.76 49.19 -9.02
CA PRO A 65 12.50 49.52 -9.64
C PRO A 65 12.65 50.81 -10.46
N ALA A 66 12.31 50.74 -11.75
CA ALA A 66 12.25 51.91 -12.60
C ALA A 66 11.19 52.91 -12.06
N PRO A 67 11.42 54.23 -12.13
CA PRO A 67 10.45 55.22 -11.67
C PRO A 67 9.10 55.07 -12.37
N VAL A 68 8.03 54.96 -11.58
CA VAL A 68 6.65 54.89 -12.10
C VAL A 68 6.26 56.26 -12.66
N GLU A 69 5.91 56.30 -13.94
CA GLU A 69 5.40 57.51 -14.61
C GLU A 69 4.00 57.86 -14.07
N ALA A 70 3.79 59.14 -13.73
CA ALA A 70 2.58 59.57 -13.03
C ALA A 70 1.36 59.70 -13.97
N PRO A 71 0.15 59.26 -13.57
CA PRO A 71 -1.04 59.36 -14.41
C PRO A 71 -1.59 60.79 -14.51
N ALA A 72 -2.07 61.15 -15.70
CA ALA A 72 -2.60 62.48 -16.01
C ALA A 72 -3.97 62.78 -15.33
N PRO A 73 -4.29 64.05 -15.01
CA PRO A 73 -5.48 64.41 -14.24
C PRO A 73 -6.79 64.43 -15.07
N PRO A 74 -7.94 64.06 -14.49
CA PRO A 74 -9.24 64.06 -15.16
C PRO A 74 -9.90 65.45 -15.25
N LYS A 75 -10.71 65.67 -16.30
CA LYS A 75 -11.49 66.91 -16.52
C LYS A 75 -12.84 66.88 -15.75
N PRO A 76 -13.44 68.03 -15.34
CA PRO A 76 -14.52 68.05 -14.35
C PRO A 76 -15.91 68.50 -14.84
N LYS A 77 -16.92 68.30 -13.96
CA LYS A 77 -18.30 68.91 -13.88
C LYS A 77 -19.44 68.20 -14.64
N PRO A 78 -20.73 68.34 -14.23
CA PRO A 78 -21.32 69.34 -13.31
C PRO A 78 -22.14 68.83 -12.10
N LYS A 79 -22.61 69.79 -11.27
CA LYS A 79 -23.27 69.63 -9.96
C LYS A 79 -24.82 69.61 -10.01
N PRO A 80 -25.50 69.04 -9.00
CA PRO A 80 -26.84 69.45 -8.55
C PRO A 80 -26.82 70.55 -7.45
N LYS A 81 -27.96 71.20 -7.18
CA LYS A 81 -28.17 72.26 -6.15
C LYS A 81 -29.28 71.84 -5.15
N PRO A 82 -29.31 72.30 -3.87
CA PRO A 82 -30.20 71.79 -2.80
C PRO A 82 -31.37 72.75 -2.46
N PRO A 83 -32.40 72.31 -1.69
CA PRO A 83 -32.51 72.60 -0.23
C PRO A 83 -33.16 71.42 0.58
N LYS A 84 -33.41 71.38 1.91
CA LYS A 84 -33.03 72.12 3.16
C LYS A 84 -33.13 71.10 4.37
N PRO A 85 -32.84 71.44 5.65
CA PRO A 85 -32.49 70.45 6.69
C PRO A 85 -33.39 70.40 7.95
N ALA A 86 -33.08 69.47 8.86
CA ALA A 86 -33.32 69.56 10.31
C ALA A 86 -32.07 69.10 11.09
N ALA A 87 -31.83 69.64 12.29
CA ALA A 87 -30.56 69.58 13.03
C ALA A 87 -30.72 68.89 14.41
N PRO A 88 -29.62 68.54 15.13
CA PRO A 88 -29.60 67.69 16.35
C PRO A 88 -29.71 68.54 17.65
N PRO A 89 -29.37 68.05 18.87
CA PRO A 89 -27.95 67.91 19.30
C PRO A 89 -27.60 66.85 20.40
N SER A 90 -26.27 66.72 20.64
CA SER A 90 -25.56 66.44 21.91
C SER A 90 -25.80 65.15 22.73
N GLU A 91 -24.84 64.64 23.53
CA GLU A 91 -23.46 65.06 23.91
C GLU A 91 -22.62 63.75 24.09
N GLU A 92 -21.33 63.66 23.71
CA GLU A 92 -20.11 63.95 24.54
C GLU A 92 -19.96 62.99 25.76
N VAL A 93 -18.81 62.42 26.14
CA VAL A 93 -17.45 62.98 26.32
C VAL A 93 -16.36 61.87 26.19
N ALA A 94 -15.13 62.25 25.84
CA ALA A 94 -13.90 61.40 25.81
C ALA A 94 -12.86 61.96 26.84
N PRO A 95 -11.53 61.72 26.79
CA PRO A 95 -10.71 60.55 26.44
C PRO A 95 -9.68 60.22 27.59
N ALA A 96 -8.62 59.47 27.23
CA ALA A 96 -7.25 59.37 27.82
C ALA A 96 -6.87 57.98 28.38
N GLY A 97 -5.66 57.44 28.15
CA GLY A 97 -4.53 57.90 27.31
C GLY A 97 -3.21 57.17 27.65
N GLU A 98 -2.29 57.07 26.67
CA GLU A 98 -0.86 56.64 26.79
C GLU A 98 -0.54 55.24 27.40
N ALA A 99 0.64 54.61 27.23
CA ALA A 99 1.90 54.93 26.52
C ALA A 99 2.60 53.64 25.98
N ALA A 100 3.80 53.79 25.38
CA ALA A 100 4.48 52.80 24.51
C ALA A 100 5.84 52.24 25.11
N PRO A 101 6.82 51.66 24.37
CA PRO A 101 7.64 50.51 24.82
C PRO A 101 9.12 50.85 25.14
N PRO A 102 10.03 49.84 25.29
CA PRO A 102 11.15 49.69 24.32
C PRO A 102 11.68 48.24 24.08
N ALA A 103 12.79 48.10 23.33
CA ALA A 103 13.44 46.85 22.84
C ALA A 103 14.81 46.55 23.57
N ALA A 104 15.71 45.60 23.22
CA ALA A 104 15.98 44.83 21.98
C ALA A 104 16.72 43.47 22.20
N ALA A 105 17.65 43.08 21.31
CA ALA A 105 18.37 41.78 21.19
C ALA A 105 19.90 41.90 21.50
N PRO A 106 20.89 41.03 21.10
CA PRO A 106 20.89 39.70 20.41
C PRO A 106 21.95 38.65 20.89
N ALA A 107 22.09 37.50 20.18
CA ALA A 107 23.35 36.79 19.74
C ALA A 107 23.39 35.23 19.84
N GLU A 108 24.23 34.59 19.00
CA GLU A 108 24.31 33.15 18.60
C GLU A 108 25.61 32.44 19.15
N PRO A 109 26.21 31.34 18.57
CA PRO A 109 25.74 30.03 18.07
C PRO A 109 26.59 28.77 18.54
N ASP A 110 26.15 27.55 18.13
CA ASP A 110 26.94 26.52 17.37
C ASP A 110 27.21 25.05 17.88
N ALA A 111 27.07 24.13 16.91
CA ALA A 111 27.71 22.82 16.57
C ALA A 111 27.75 21.50 17.42
N ALA A 112 27.69 20.40 16.63
CA ALA A 112 28.14 18.99 16.77
C ALA A 112 27.18 17.96 17.41
N ALA A 113 26.66 16.90 16.73
CA ALA A 113 27.30 15.76 16.03
C ALA A 113 28.08 14.83 16.98
N ASP A 114 28.07 13.49 16.95
CA ASP A 114 27.40 12.38 16.25
C ASP A 114 28.00 11.08 16.87
N ALA A 115 27.61 9.90 16.41
CA ALA A 115 28.26 8.60 16.58
C ALA A 115 28.07 7.86 17.92
N GLY A 116 27.53 6.65 17.83
CA GLY A 116 27.65 5.63 18.86
C GLY A 116 27.92 4.26 18.23
N GLN A 117 28.75 3.44 18.87
CA GLN A 117 28.66 1.99 18.73
C GLN A 117 29.40 1.18 19.82
N ALA A 118 28.88 -0.03 20.03
CA ALA A 118 29.51 -1.23 20.61
C ALA A 118 29.75 -1.33 22.12
N GLY A 119 29.38 -2.50 22.69
CA GLY A 119 29.76 -2.92 24.05
C GLY A 119 28.79 -3.96 24.66
N ALA A 120 29.20 -5.22 24.68
CA ALA A 120 28.40 -6.39 25.10
C ALA A 120 27.87 -6.40 26.56
N ALA A 121 26.82 -7.20 26.79
CA ALA A 121 26.30 -7.64 28.10
C ALA A 121 27.23 -8.71 28.77
N PRO A 122 26.91 -9.32 29.94
CA PRO A 122 25.76 -9.16 30.85
C PRO A 122 26.09 -9.11 32.37
N ALA A 123 25.09 -8.88 33.23
CA ALA A 123 24.79 -9.66 34.45
C ALA A 123 23.72 -9.00 35.36
N THR A 124 22.67 -9.75 35.71
CA THR A 124 21.72 -9.45 36.79
C THR A 124 22.23 -10.07 38.11
N PRO A 125 21.80 -9.60 39.31
CA PRO A 125 20.47 -9.97 39.81
C PRO A 125 19.68 -8.84 40.52
N ALA A 126 18.41 -9.13 40.75
CA ALA A 126 17.41 -8.23 41.30
C ALA A 126 17.63 -7.86 42.77
N ILE A 127 17.16 -6.67 43.15
CA ILE A 127 16.48 -6.47 44.43
C ILE A 127 15.08 -5.92 44.15
N GLU A 128 14.14 -6.59 44.79
CA GLU A 128 12.70 -6.35 44.94
C GLU A 128 12.34 -4.88 45.20
N SER A 129 11.29 -4.37 44.54
CA SER A 129 10.70 -3.08 44.88
C SER A 129 9.21 -3.02 44.51
N ALA A 130 8.42 -2.72 45.55
CA ALA A 130 7.06 -2.20 45.61
C ALA A 130 6.13 -2.33 44.38
N GLN A 131 4.94 -2.86 44.66
CA GLN A 131 3.77 -2.80 43.77
C GLN A 131 3.40 -1.34 43.43
N ALA A 132 3.73 -0.90 42.21
CA ALA A 132 3.09 0.25 41.58
C ALA A 132 1.84 -0.25 40.83
N GLN A 133 0.66 0.09 41.34
CA GLN A 133 -0.60 -0.18 40.67
C GLN A 133 -0.66 0.66 39.38
N PRO A 134 -0.87 0.04 38.19
CA PRO A 134 -0.87 0.80 36.94
C PRO A 134 -2.05 1.77 36.90
N GLU A 135 -1.76 3.06 36.68
CA GLU A 135 -2.78 4.02 36.28
C GLU A 135 -3.53 3.49 35.05
N PRO A 136 -4.86 3.70 34.97
CA PRO A 136 -5.63 3.27 33.81
C PRO A 136 -5.11 4.01 32.58
N ALA A 137 -4.56 3.24 31.63
CA ALA A 137 -4.15 3.76 30.33
C ALA A 137 -5.30 4.57 29.73
N SER A 138 -5.02 5.83 29.39
CA SER A 138 -6.02 6.74 28.81
C SER A 138 -6.71 6.06 27.65
N LYS A 139 -8.04 5.90 27.75
CA LYS A 139 -8.87 5.39 26.65
C LYS A 139 -8.77 6.40 25.52
N ALA A 140 -7.96 6.10 24.51
CA ALA A 140 -8.19 6.64 23.19
C ALA A 140 -9.60 6.22 22.78
N GLU A 141 -10.53 7.17 22.75
CA GLU A 141 -11.89 6.91 22.30
C GLU A 141 -11.83 6.39 20.86
N PRO A 142 -12.51 5.27 20.52
CA PRO A 142 -12.58 4.82 19.14
C PRO A 142 -13.30 5.90 18.33
N PRO A 143 -12.85 6.20 17.09
CA PRO A 143 -13.50 7.21 16.26
C PRO A 143 -14.95 6.81 16.01
N THR A 144 -15.88 7.59 16.57
CA THR A 144 -17.32 7.27 16.66
C THR A 144 -18.09 7.51 15.36
N ASP A 145 -17.43 7.98 14.30
CA ASP A 145 -18.03 8.25 12.99
C ASP A 145 -17.22 7.56 11.88
N VAL A 146 -17.25 6.22 11.87
CA VAL A 146 -16.77 5.45 10.71
C VAL A 146 -17.72 5.64 9.54
N LYS A 147 -17.38 6.62 8.71
CA LYS A 147 -18.13 7.04 7.53
C LYS A 147 -18.61 5.83 6.72
N ARG A 148 -19.93 5.66 6.67
CA ARG A 148 -20.58 4.59 5.90
C ARG A 148 -20.41 4.82 4.40
N TRP A 149 -20.01 3.76 3.70
CA TRP A 149 -19.96 3.71 2.23
C TRP A 149 -21.19 2.99 1.69
N GLN A 150 -21.71 3.44 0.56
CA GLN A 150 -22.69 2.70 -0.23
C GLN A 150 -21.95 1.59 -0.98
N VAL A 151 -22.49 0.38 -0.97
CA VAL A 151 -21.84 -0.80 -1.56
C VAL A 151 -22.85 -1.61 -2.37
N ALA A 152 -22.53 -1.85 -3.63
CA ALA A 152 -23.26 -2.75 -4.52
C ALA A 152 -22.27 -3.81 -4.98
N LEU A 153 -22.28 -4.99 -4.38
CA LEU A 153 -21.23 -5.99 -4.64
C LEU A 153 -21.28 -6.53 -6.08
N PRO A 154 -20.12 -6.83 -6.69
CA PRO A 154 -20.09 -7.41 -8.02
C PRO A 154 -20.57 -8.88 -7.97
N PRO A 155 -21.09 -9.42 -9.09
CA PRO A 155 -21.54 -10.81 -9.15
C PRO A 155 -20.39 -11.80 -8.89
N SER A 156 -20.73 -13.04 -8.56
CA SER A 156 -19.75 -14.13 -8.37
C SER A 156 -18.89 -14.33 -9.62
N ALA A 157 -17.59 -14.58 -9.43
CA ALA A 157 -16.63 -14.86 -10.50
C ALA A 157 -15.34 -15.51 -9.98
N ARG A 158 -14.63 -16.20 -10.87
CA ARG A 158 -13.24 -16.65 -10.68
C ARG A 158 -12.31 -15.92 -11.65
N PHE A 159 -11.19 -15.45 -11.13
CA PHE A 159 -10.15 -14.73 -11.84
C PHE A 159 -8.92 -15.62 -11.97
N GLU A 160 -8.32 -15.66 -13.14
CA GLU A 160 -6.95 -16.17 -13.33
C GLU A 160 -6.03 -14.98 -13.57
N LEU A 161 -4.84 -15.01 -12.97
CA LEU A 161 -3.91 -13.89 -12.98
C LEU A 161 -2.49 -14.37 -13.29
N ASP A 162 -1.78 -13.58 -14.10
CA ASP A 162 -0.31 -13.65 -14.15
C ASP A 162 0.25 -12.88 -12.95
N VAL A 163 1.32 -13.40 -12.34
CA VAL A 163 2.05 -12.74 -11.26
C VAL A 163 3.47 -12.45 -11.72
N LYS A 164 3.88 -11.18 -11.65
CA LYS A 164 5.24 -10.73 -11.88
C LYS A 164 5.78 -10.12 -10.60
N ARG A 165 6.94 -10.55 -10.12
CA ARG A 165 7.63 -9.93 -9.00
C ARG A 165 9.03 -9.50 -9.43
N LYS A 166 9.45 -8.31 -8.99
CA LYS A 166 10.83 -7.85 -9.06
C LYS A 166 11.29 -7.58 -7.63
N ASP A 167 12.31 -8.28 -7.16
CA ASP A 167 12.90 -8.03 -5.85
C ASP A 167 13.80 -6.79 -5.85
N ALA A 168 14.16 -6.32 -4.66
CA ALA A 168 14.97 -5.12 -4.45
C ALA A 168 16.37 -5.19 -5.09
N ASP A 169 16.92 -6.40 -5.23
CA ASP A 169 18.19 -6.68 -5.91
C ASP A 169 18.06 -6.76 -7.45
N GLY A 170 16.85 -6.57 -7.99
CA GLY A 170 16.54 -6.64 -9.40
C GLY A 170 16.07 -8.02 -9.89
N THR A 171 16.09 -9.07 -9.05
CA THR A 171 15.70 -10.43 -9.45
C THR A 171 14.24 -10.48 -9.88
N ASN A 172 13.98 -11.03 -11.08
CA ASN A 172 12.64 -11.13 -11.64
C ASN A 172 12.07 -12.55 -11.48
N TRP A 173 10.82 -12.64 -11.02
CA TRP A 173 10.07 -13.88 -10.84
C TRP A 173 8.75 -13.84 -11.60
N SER A 174 8.32 -15.00 -12.09
CA SER A 174 7.00 -15.20 -12.66
C SER A 174 6.24 -16.31 -11.92
N GLY A 175 4.93 -16.11 -11.80
CA GLY A 175 4.00 -17.07 -11.22
C GLY A 175 2.60 -16.86 -11.79
N SER A 176 1.64 -17.59 -11.25
CA SER A 176 0.22 -17.43 -11.57
C SER A 176 -0.62 -17.52 -10.31
N ALA A 177 -1.71 -16.76 -10.27
CA ALA A 177 -2.65 -16.76 -9.18
C ALA A 177 -4.07 -17.04 -9.69
N SER A 178 -4.93 -17.45 -8.77
CA SER A 178 -6.37 -17.42 -8.98
C SER A 178 -7.05 -16.77 -7.78
N ILE A 179 -8.04 -15.91 -8.05
CA ILE A 179 -8.92 -15.36 -7.03
C ILE A 179 -10.33 -15.92 -7.28
N GLY A 180 -11.05 -16.28 -6.23
CA GLY A 180 -12.46 -16.65 -6.29
C GLY A 180 -13.29 -15.66 -5.48
N TRP A 181 -14.42 -15.24 -6.04
CA TRP A 181 -15.45 -14.46 -5.35
C TRP A 181 -16.79 -15.15 -5.57
N GLN A 182 -17.47 -15.47 -4.47
CA GLN A 182 -18.77 -16.13 -4.48
C GLN A 182 -19.68 -15.44 -3.46
N THR A 183 -20.92 -15.17 -3.85
CA THR A 183 -21.95 -14.64 -2.97
C THR A 183 -23.35 -15.07 -3.42
N ASP A 184 -24.26 -15.23 -2.45
CA ASP A 184 -25.70 -15.42 -2.62
C ASP A 184 -26.51 -14.16 -2.23
N GLY A 185 -25.84 -13.06 -1.89
CA GLY A 185 -26.42 -11.80 -1.41
C GLY A 185 -26.54 -11.68 0.11
N ALA A 186 -26.48 -12.78 0.87
CA ALA A 186 -26.50 -12.79 2.34
C ALA A 186 -25.16 -13.24 2.96
N SER A 187 -24.47 -14.15 2.27
CA SER A 187 -23.16 -14.70 2.63
C SER A 187 -22.17 -14.54 1.47
N TYR A 188 -20.88 -14.67 1.77
CA TYR A 188 -19.84 -14.71 0.76
C TYR A 188 -18.73 -15.72 1.08
N LYS A 189 -17.98 -16.09 0.04
CA LYS A 189 -16.66 -16.72 0.14
C LYS A 189 -15.70 -16.05 -0.82
N ALA A 190 -14.52 -15.68 -0.32
CA ALA A 190 -13.43 -15.14 -1.10
C ALA A 190 -12.19 -16.05 -0.94
N THR A 191 -11.57 -16.44 -2.04
CA THR A 191 -10.37 -17.29 -2.03
C THR A 191 -9.26 -16.69 -2.89
N GLN A 192 -8.01 -16.94 -2.53
CA GLN A 192 -6.86 -16.59 -3.36
C GLN A 192 -5.77 -17.64 -3.24
N GLU A 193 -5.30 -18.15 -4.37
CA GLU A 193 -4.14 -19.03 -4.46
C GLU A 193 -3.06 -18.35 -5.30
N VAL A 194 -1.81 -18.36 -4.84
CA VAL A 194 -0.65 -17.91 -5.63
C VAL A 194 0.34 -19.07 -5.72
N GLY A 195 0.87 -19.34 -6.90
CA GLY A 195 1.82 -20.41 -7.12
C GLY A 195 2.73 -20.20 -8.34
N ILE A 196 3.71 -21.10 -8.48
CA ILE A 196 4.58 -21.18 -9.65
C ILE A 196 4.24 -22.47 -10.40
N SER A 197 4.04 -22.37 -11.71
CA SER A 197 3.81 -23.52 -12.58
C SER A 197 5.16 -24.07 -13.04
N LEU A 198 5.50 -25.28 -12.61
CA LEU A 198 6.58 -26.09 -13.18
C LEU A 198 6.01 -27.00 -14.29
N LEU A 199 6.88 -27.60 -15.10
CA LEU A 199 6.49 -28.41 -16.27
C LEU A 199 5.46 -29.51 -15.99
N ILE A 200 5.51 -30.14 -14.82
CA ILE A 200 4.70 -31.31 -14.44
C ILE A 200 3.90 -31.06 -13.14
N ALA A 201 4.12 -29.94 -12.45
CA ALA A 201 3.53 -29.69 -11.14
C ALA A 201 3.29 -28.19 -10.88
N ARG A 202 2.19 -27.85 -10.21
CA ARG A 202 1.98 -26.52 -9.64
C ARG A 202 2.51 -26.51 -8.20
N VAL A 203 3.31 -25.49 -7.87
CA VAL A 203 3.78 -25.25 -6.52
C VAL A 203 2.98 -24.09 -5.93
N ASN A 204 2.03 -24.39 -5.05
CA ASN A 204 1.30 -23.37 -4.29
C ASN A 204 2.23 -22.74 -3.23
N LEU A 205 2.30 -21.41 -3.24
CA LEU A 205 3.14 -20.59 -2.35
C LEU A 205 2.31 -19.92 -1.24
N LEU A 206 1.10 -19.50 -1.59
CA LEU A 206 0.12 -18.82 -0.74
C LEU A 206 -1.27 -19.38 -1.04
N GLU A 207 -2.01 -19.68 0.01
CA GLU A 207 -3.45 -19.92 -0.01
C GLU A 207 -4.09 -18.98 1.01
N VAL A 208 -5.20 -18.36 0.63
CA VAL A 208 -5.98 -17.42 1.43
C VAL A 208 -7.44 -17.76 1.26
N ASN A 209 -8.18 -17.84 2.37
CA ASN A 209 -9.62 -18.05 2.39
C ASN A 209 -10.28 -17.06 3.36
N SER A 210 -11.39 -16.46 2.95
CA SER A 210 -12.23 -15.59 3.76
C SER A 210 -13.71 -15.95 3.59
N GLU A 211 -14.44 -15.95 4.70
CA GLU A 211 -15.87 -16.24 4.76
C GLU A 211 -16.57 -15.35 5.79
N GLY A 212 -17.84 -15.04 5.54
CA GLY A 212 -18.65 -14.17 6.36
C GLY A 212 -19.98 -13.82 5.71
N THR A 213 -20.60 -12.75 6.20
CA THR A 213 -21.93 -12.29 5.76
C THR A 213 -21.83 -11.00 4.96
N ILE A 214 -22.97 -10.56 4.42
CA ILE A 214 -23.15 -9.24 3.82
C ILE A 214 -24.17 -8.50 4.69
N ASN A 215 -23.87 -7.24 5.01
CA ASN A 215 -24.73 -6.38 5.82
C ASN A 215 -24.84 -4.98 5.20
N GLU A 216 -25.41 -4.03 5.93
CA GLU A 216 -25.68 -2.69 5.42
C GLU A 216 -24.43 -1.81 5.17
N PHE A 217 -23.24 -2.32 5.52
CA PHE A 217 -21.92 -1.75 5.23
C PHE A 217 -21.17 -2.49 4.11
N GLY A 218 -21.78 -3.50 3.46
CA GLY A 218 -21.15 -4.33 2.44
C GLY A 218 -20.67 -5.66 3.01
N ILE A 219 -19.43 -6.04 2.71
CA ILE A 219 -18.86 -7.30 3.18
C ILE A 219 -18.58 -7.22 4.68
N ALA A 220 -19.01 -8.21 5.44
CA ALA A 220 -18.72 -8.37 6.86
C ALA A 220 -18.02 -9.72 7.11
N PRO A 221 -16.67 -9.74 7.12
CA PRO A 221 -15.93 -10.95 7.42
C PRO A 221 -16.30 -11.53 8.79
N ALA A 222 -16.28 -12.85 8.87
CA ALA A 222 -16.32 -13.59 10.13
C ALA A 222 -14.96 -14.26 10.41
N LYS A 223 -14.34 -14.81 9.36
CA LYS A 223 -13.07 -15.52 9.44
C LYS A 223 -12.24 -15.32 8.17
N PHE A 224 -11.00 -14.89 8.37
CA PHE A 224 -9.93 -14.88 7.36
C PHE A 224 -8.87 -15.91 7.75
N SER A 225 -8.25 -16.56 6.76
CA SER A 225 -7.12 -17.46 6.98
C SER A 225 -6.08 -17.38 5.88
N GLU A 226 -4.81 -17.49 6.26
CA GLU A 226 -3.66 -17.46 5.36
C GLU A 226 -2.73 -18.67 5.64
N LYS A 227 -2.36 -19.40 4.58
CA LYS A 227 -1.38 -20.50 4.61
C LYS A 227 -0.29 -20.24 3.57
N ARG A 228 0.96 -20.06 4.04
CA ARG A 228 2.15 -20.02 3.17
C ARG A 228 2.84 -21.39 3.15
N ARG A 229 3.46 -21.74 2.02
CA ARG A 229 4.08 -23.07 1.77
C ARG A 229 4.93 -23.60 2.92
N ASN A 230 5.74 -22.73 3.53
CA ASN A 230 6.70 -23.06 4.60
C ASN A 230 6.35 -22.42 5.96
N ARG A 231 5.07 -22.11 6.23
CA ARG A 231 4.61 -21.56 7.52
C ARG A 231 3.35 -22.27 8.01
N SER A 232 3.08 -22.21 9.31
CA SER A 232 1.78 -22.61 9.86
C SER A 232 0.64 -21.78 9.24
N ALA A 233 -0.57 -22.34 9.19
CA ALA A 233 -1.75 -21.56 8.85
C ALA A 233 -2.02 -20.54 9.97
N THR A 234 -2.51 -19.36 9.60
CA THR A 234 -2.93 -18.31 10.53
C THR A 234 -4.39 -17.97 10.26
N ALA A 235 -5.13 -17.56 11.30
CA ALA A 235 -6.52 -17.17 11.21
C ALA A 235 -6.78 -15.86 11.94
N THR A 236 -7.69 -15.05 11.39
CA THR A 236 -8.19 -13.80 11.97
C THR A 236 -9.69 -13.92 12.10
N HIS A 237 -10.23 -13.65 13.29
CA HIS A 237 -11.65 -13.77 13.59
C HIS A 237 -12.24 -12.41 13.88
N PHE A 238 -13.36 -12.11 13.23
CA PHE A 238 -14.08 -10.85 13.34
C PHE A 238 -15.34 -11.11 14.16
N ASN A 239 -15.24 -11.01 15.49
CA ASN A 239 -16.34 -11.37 16.37
C ASN A 239 -17.34 -10.22 16.51
N GLN A 240 -18.48 -10.36 15.82
CA GLN A 240 -19.59 -9.40 15.84
C GLN A 240 -20.30 -9.34 17.22
N GLN A 241 -20.33 -10.44 17.99
CA GLN A 241 -20.96 -10.45 19.32
C GLN A 241 -20.07 -9.77 20.37
N GLU A 242 -18.77 -10.01 20.31
CA GLU A 242 -17.78 -9.43 21.24
C GLU A 242 -17.22 -8.07 20.76
N GLN A 243 -17.65 -7.59 19.58
CA GLN A 243 -17.17 -6.36 18.92
C GLN A 243 -15.64 -6.25 18.86
N LYS A 244 -14.95 -7.36 18.52
CA LYS A 244 -13.48 -7.42 18.48
C LYS A 244 -12.92 -8.30 17.36
N ILE A 245 -11.74 -7.96 16.88
CA ILE A 245 -10.91 -8.74 15.96
C ILE A 245 -9.80 -9.44 16.77
N THR A 246 -9.65 -10.75 16.62
CA THR A 246 -8.61 -11.56 17.27
C THR A 246 -7.79 -12.36 16.26
N PHE A 247 -6.55 -12.71 16.62
CA PHE A 247 -5.57 -13.31 15.72
C PHE A 247 -5.00 -14.61 16.29
N SER A 248 -4.89 -15.66 15.49
CA SER A 248 -4.27 -16.92 15.94
C SER A 248 -2.75 -16.86 16.04
N ALA A 249 -2.12 -15.76 15.60
CA ALA A 249 -0.67 -15.58 15.56
C ALA A 249 -0.16 -14.47 16.51
N SER A 250 -1.02 -13.94 17.38
CA SER A 250 -0.66 -12.98 18.44
C SER A 250 -1.80 -12.80 19.45
N ASP A 251 -1.49 -12.56 20.72
CA ASP A 251 -2.48 -12.28 21.78
C ASP A 251 -3.14 -10.89 21.68
N ARG A 252 -3.00 -10.21 20.54
CA ARG A 252 -3.64 -8.91 20.29
C ARG A 252 -5.14 -9.09 20.09
N SER A 253 -5.89 -8.10 20.57
CA SER A 253 -7.30 -7.89 20.26
C SER A 253 -7.49 -6.44 19.86
N VAL A 254 -8.22 -6.18 18.77
CA VAL A 254 -8.51 -4.83 18.27
C VAL A 254 -10.02 -4.64 18.26
N PRO A 255 -10.59 -3.47 18.65
CA PRO A 255 -12.02 -3.23 18.49
C PRO A 255 -12.48 -3.42 17.04
N LEU A 256 -13.61 -4.08 16.85
CA LEU A 256 -14.22 -4.25 15.54
C LEU A 256 -14.98 -2.96 15.18
N THR A 257 -14.69 -2.39 14.01
CA THR A 257 -15.46 -1.26 13.45
C THR A 257 -16.42 -1.75 12.38
N ALA A 258 -17.55 -1.06 12.21
CA ALA A 258 -18.44 -1.30 11.08
C ALA A 258 -17.69 -1.17 9.74
N GLY A 259 -17.99 -2.05 8.78
CA GLY A 259 -17.30 -2.11 7.49
C GLY A 259 -15.85 -2.58 7.52
N ALA A 260 -15.32 -3.06 8.65
CA ALA A 260 -13.97 -3.67 8.70
C ALA A 260 -13.84 -4.85 7.74
N GLN A 261 -12.67 -4.98 7.11
CA GLN A 261 -12.37 -5.95 6.07
C GLN A 261 -11.19 -6.84 6.44
N ASP A 262 -10.94 -7.87 5.64
CA ASP A 262 -9.66 -8.57 5.59
C ASP A 262 -8.95 -8.33 4.23
N ARG A 263 -7.73 -8.84 4.10
CA ARG A 263 -6.89 -8.64 2.90
C ARG A 263 -7.43 -9.30 1.62
N ALA A 264 -8.36 -10.25 1.69
CA ALA A 264 -9.00 -10.86 0.52
C ALA A 264 -10.28 -10.10 0.10
N THR A 265 -11.08 -9.68 1.08
CA THR A 265 -12.38 -9.02 0.88
C THR A 265 -12.27 -7.55 0.50
N LEU A 266 -11.22 -6.87 0.97
CA LEU A 266 -10.94 -5.46 0.68
C LEU A 266 -11.04 -5.10 -0.81
N LEU A 267 -10.59 -5.99 -1.70
CA LEU A 267 -10.67 -5.80 -3.15
C LEU A 267 -12.12 -5.71 -3.66
N PHE A 268 -12.99 -6.58 -3.15
CA PHE A 268 -14.40 -6.68 -3.52
C PHE A 268 -15.26 -5.62 -2.81
N GLN A 269 -14.87 -5.20 -1.61
CA GLN A 269 -15.45 -4.06 -0.93
C GLN A 269 -15.19 -2.76 -1.73
N LEU A 270 -13.95 -2.51 -2.16
CA LEU A 270 -13.62 -1.35 -2.99
C LEU A 270 -14.32 -1.39 -4.36
N ALA A 271 -14.36 -2.57 -5.01
CA ALA A 271 -15.16 -2.79 -6.21
C ALA A 271 -16.64 -2.43 -5.99
N GLY A 272 -17.22 -2.86 -4.88
CA GLY A 272 -18.61 -2.59 -4.53
C GLY A 272 -18.92 -1.13 -4.22
N ILE A 273 -17.96 -0.38 -3.65
CA ILE A 273 -18.07 1.07 -3.43
C ILE A 273 -18.13 1.81 -4.77
N GLY A 274 -17.18 1.54 -5.67
CA GLY A 274 -17.17 2.14 -7.01
C GLY A 274 -18.40 1.78 -7.85
N ARG A 275 -18.87 0.52 -7.73
CA ARG A 275 -20.08 0.02 -8.40
C ARG A 275 -21.37 0.67 -7.89
N ALA A 276 -21.43 1.06 -6.61
CA ALA A 276 -22.59 1.77 -6.07
C ALA A 276 -22.63 3.23 -6.51
N ASP A 277 -21.52 3.95 -6.29
CA ASP A 277 -21.34 5.33 -6.71
C ASP A 277 -19.85 5.67 -6.75
N VAL A 278 -19.32 5.92 -7.95
CA VAL A 278 -17.93 6.28 -8.19
C VAL A 278 -17.52 7.58 -7.49
N ASN A 279 -18.45 8.52 -7.26
CA ASN A 279 -18.15 9.80 -6.62
C ASN A 279 -17.69 9.63 -5.16
N GLN A 280 -17.95 8.47 -4.55
CA GLN A 280 -17.45 8.13 -3.23
C GLN A 280 -15.91 8.13 -3.17
N PHE A 281 -15.23 7.81 -4.28
CA PHE A 281 -13.77 7.84 -4.39
C PHE A 281 -13.16 9.25 -4.38
N GLY A 282 -13.98 10.31 -4.48
CA GLY A 282 -13.53 11.71 -4.39
C GLY A 282 -13.05 12.15 -2.98
N LYS A 283 -12.99 11.24 -2.01
CA LYS A 283 -12.49 11.46 -0.64
C LYS A 283 -11.68 10.23 -0.18
N PRO A 284 -10.74 10.38 0.76
CA PRO A 284 -10.03 9.24 1.33
C PRO A 284 -11.00 8.19 1.89
N MET A 285 -10.70 6.92 1.60
CA MET A 285 -11.44 5.76 2.10
C MET A 285 -10.66 5.08 3.21
N ASP A 286 -11.01 5.38 4.45
CA ASP A 286 -10.45 4.74 5.63
C ASP A 286 -11.23 3.46 5.96
N ILE A 287 -10.53 2.31 5.90
CA ILE A 287 -11.08 0.98 6.17
C ILE A 287 -10.18 0.28 7.17
N LEU A 288 -10.73 -0.22 8.28
CA LEU A 288 -9.99 -1.10 9.19
C LEU A 288 -9.79 -2.46 8.52
N VAL A 289 -8.53 -2.87 8.29
CA VAL A 289 -8.18 -4.14 7.65
C VAL A 289 -7.49 -5.05 8.65
N GLY A 290 -8.04 -6.26 8.84
CA GLY A 290 -7.40 -7.35 9.57
C GLY A 290 -6.33 -8.06 8.73
N GLU A 291 -5.16 -8.26 9.33
CA GLU A 291 -4.03 -9.02 8.81
C GLU A 291 -3.70 -10.20 9.75
N ASP A 292 -2.59 -10.91 9.55
CA ASP A 292 -2.30 -12.16 10.29
C ASP A 292 -2.09 -11.97 11.81
N ARG A 293 -1.68 -10.77 12.25
CA ARG A 293 -1.24 -10.46 13.64
C ARG A 293 -1.69 -9.10 14.18
N ASN A 294 -2.44 -8.34 13.40
CA ASN A 294 -2.95 -7.02 13.77
C ASN A 294 -4.10 -6.62 12.84
N ALA A 295 -4.81 -5.55 13.21
CA ALA A 295 -5.61 -4.80 12.26
C ALA A 295 -5.07 -3.36 12.20
N GLN A 296 -5.15 -2.74 11.02
CA GLN A 296 -4.75 -1.36 10.83
C GLN A 296 -5.66 -0.65 9.82
N VAL A 297 -5.86 0.65 9.98
CA VAL A 297 -6.60 1.45 9.01
C VAL A 297 -5.78 1.60 7.74
N TYR A 298 -6.37 1.18 6.62
CA TYR A 298 -5.90 1.45 5.27
C TYR A 298 -6.66 2.67 4.78
N SER A 299 -5.94 3.74 4.44
CA SER A 299 -6.50 4.91 3.75
C SER A 299 -6.22 4.77 2.26
N PHE A 300 -7.27 4.61 1.45
CA PHE A 300 -7.17 4.58 -0.01
C PHE A 300 -7.54 5.93 -0.61
N LEU A 301 -6.77 6.33 -1.60
CA LEU A 301 -6.99 7.53 -2.40
C LEU A 301 -7.25 7.12 -3.86
N LEU A 302 -8.12 7.84 -4.54
CA LEU A 302 -8.17 7.82 -6.00
C LEU A 302 -6.91 8.49 -6.55
N VAL A 303 -6.19 7.80 -7.43
CA VAL A 303 -5.09 8.37 -8.21
C VAL A 303 -5.63 8.97 -9.52
N GLY A 304 -6.52 8.25 -10.20
CA GLY A 304 -7.15 8.69 -11.42
C GLY A 304 -7.74 7.54 -12.24
N GLU A 305 -7.94 7.81 -13.52
CA GLU A 305 -8.33 6.81 -14.53
C GLU A 305 -7.11 6.43 -15.36
N ASP A 306 -6.85 5.12 -15.50
CA ASP A 306 -5.76 4.53 -16.28
C ASP A 306 -6.32 3.62 -17.38
N GLU A 307 -5.75 3.68 -18.59
CA GLU A 307 -5.92 2.62 -19.60
C GLU A 307 -4.84 1.54 -19.43
N LEU A 308 -5.26 0.32 -19.12
CA LEU A 308 -4.37 -0.84 -19.00
C LEU A 308 -4.43 -1.72 -20.26
N GLU A 309 -3.27 -2.06 -20.81
CA GLU A 309 -3.15 -3.11 -21.81
C GLU A 309 -3.05 -4.48 -21.13
N THR A 310 -4.04 -5.35 -21.36
CA THR A 310 -4.15 -6.66 -20.72
C THR A 310 -4.36 -7.77 -21.74
N LYS A 311 -4.24 -9.04 -21.31
CA LYS A 311 -4.62 -10.20 -22.14
C LYS A 311 -6.12 -10.25 -22.49
N MET A 312 -6.95 -9.44 -21.83
CA MET A 312 -8.37 -9.26 -22.10
C MET A 312 -8.65 -8.06 -23.01
N GLY A 313 -7.61 -7.40 -23.54
CA GLY A 313 -7.69 -6.16 -24.32
C GLY A 313 -7.30 -4.91 -23.53
N LYS A 314 -7.53 -3.74 -24.13
CA LYS A 314 -7.42 -2.44 -23.45
C LYS A 314 -8.60 -2.27 -22.50
N LEU A 315 -8.32 -1.89 -21.25
CA LEU A 315 -9.31 -1.67 -20.21
C LEU A 315 -9.14 -0.28 -19.61
N VAL A 316 -10.19 0.53 -19.65
CA VAL A 316 -10.30 1.74 -18.82
C VAL A 316 -10.55 1.31 -17.39
N THR A 317 -9.78 1.85 -16.45
CA THR A 317 -9.77 1.43 -15.05
C THR A 317 -9.63 2.59 -14.08
N TRP A 318 -10.19 2.45 -12.89
CA TRP A 318 -10.04 3.39 -11.79
C TRP A 318 -8.92 2.92 -10.87
N HIS A 319 -7.85 3.70 -10.78
CA HIS A 319 -6.66 3.41 -9.99
C HIS A 319 -6.83 3.95 -8.57
N LEU A 320 -6.96 3.04 -7.61
CA LEU A 320 -6.91 3.33 -6.18
C LEU A 320 -5.53 3.01 -5.62
N ALA A 321 -4.98 3.88 -4.78
CA ALA A 321 -3.73 3.66 -4.08
C ALA A 321 -3.86 3.87 -2.57
N ARG A 322 -3.33 2.93 -1.79
CA ARG A 322 -2.91 3.16 -0.41
C ARG A 322 -1.46 3.67 -0.45
N PRO A 323 -1.21 4.98 -0.24
CA PRO A 323 0.15 5.50 -0.18
C PRO A 323 0.89 4.96 1.06
N PRO A 324 2.23 4.90 1.04
CA PRO A 324 3.00 4.71 2.26
C PRO A 324 2.76 5.89 3.21
N LYS A 325 2.73 5.66 4.52
CA LYS A 325 2.68 6.76 5.50
C LYS A 325 3.94 7.63 5.35
N PRO A 326 3.83 8.97 5.33
CA PRO A 326 4.99 9.86 5.27
C PRO A 326 6.04 9.50 6.34
N GLY A 327 7.33 9.52 5.96
CA GLY A 327 8.43 9.16 6.86
C GLY A 327 8.55 7.66 7.20
N SER A 328 7.84 6.77 6.50
CA SER A 328 7.90 5.32 6.76
C SER A 328 8.27 4.50 5.50
N TYR A 329 9.02 3.43 5.70
CA TYR A 329 9.23 2.35 4.72
C TYR A 329 8.01 1.41 4.65
N SER A 330 6.79 1.96 4.65
CA SER A 330 5.57 1.15 4.61
C SER A 330 5.22 0.71 3.20
N ALA A 331 4.49 -0.40 3.08
CA ALA A 331 4.14 -0.96 1.78
C ALA A 331 3.05 -0.14 1.07
N LYS A 332 3.26 0.16 -0.22
CA LYS A 332 2.24 0.78 -1.09
C LYS A 332 1.38 -0.32 -1.72
N LEU A 333 0.08 -0.12 -1.75
CA LEU A 333 -0.86 -1.02 -2.45
C LEU A 333 -1.65 -0.23 -3.50
N ASP A 334 -1.44 -0.56 -4.76
CA ASP A 334 -2.23 -0.08 -5.90
C ASP A 334 -3.23 -1.14 -6.35
N ILE A 335 -4.46 -0.74 -6.70
CA ILE A 335 -5.55 -1.58 -7.19
C ILE A 335 -6.21 -0.86 -8.38
N TRP A 336 -6.46 -1.58 -9.47
CA TRP A 336 -7.19 -1.08 -10.63
C TRP A 336 -8.51 -1.83 -10.77
N LEU A 337 -9.61 -1.09 -10.74
CA LEU A 337 -10.97 -1.60 -10.89
C LEU A 337 -11.48 -1.28 -12.30
N ALA A 338 -12.08 -2.24 -13.00
CA ALA A 338 -12.57 -2.04 -14.37
C ALA A 338 -14.11 -1.89 -14.41
N PRO A 339 -14.68 -0.68 -14.61
CA PRO A 339 -16.13 -0.48 -14.63
C PRO A 339 -16.85 -1.30 -15.72
N SER A 340 -16.20 -1.49 -16.88
CA SER A 340 -16.69 -2.31 -17.99
C SER A 340 -16.75 -3.81 -17.68
N LEU A 341 -16.03 -4.26 -16.64
CA LEU A 341 -16.01 -5.62 -16.14
C LEU A 341 -16.57 -5.66 -14.73
N ASP A 342 -17.79 -5.15 -14.55
CA ASP A 342 -18.54 -5.21 -13.30
C ASP A 342 -17.87 -4.54 -12.07
N TRP A 343 -16.87 -3.66 -12.28
CA TRP A 343 -15.96 -3.10 -11.27
C TRP A 343 -14.94 -4.08 -10.67
N TYR A 344 -14.73 -5.26 -11.27
CA TYR A 344 -13.77 -6.23 -10.77
C TYR A 344 -12.33 -5.66 -10.68
N PRO A 345 -11.53 -6.12 -9.70
CA PRO A 345 -10.10 -5.82 -9.63
C PRO A 345 -9.36 -6.54 -10.75
N VAL A 346 -8.81 -5.78 -11.71
CA VAL A 346 -8.11 -6.33 -12.89
C VAL A 346 -6.58 -6.27 -12.77
N GLN A 347 -6.05 -5.39 -11.92
CA GLN A 347 -4.63 -5.39 -11.54
C GLN A 347 -4.48 -5.04 -10.06
N ILE A 348 -3.48 -5.63 -9.41
CA ILE A 348 -3.10 -5.37 -8.03
C ILE A 348 -1.57 -5.29 -7.97
N ARG A 349 -1.00 -4.19 -7.48
CA ARG A 349 0.45 -4.00 -7.34
C ARG A 349 0.80 -3.65 -5.91
N ASN A 350 1.56 -4.53 -5.26
CA ASN A 350 2.12 -4.32 -3.93
C ASN A 350 3.60 -3.95 -4.06
N THR A 351 4.00 -2.83 -3.46
CA THR A 351 5.40 -2.43 -3.28
C THR A 351 5.76 -2.59 -1.82
N GLU A 352 6.67 -3.51 -1.50
CA GLU A 352 7.15 -3.79 -0.15
C GLU A 352 8.14 -2.71 0.33
N GLY A 353 8.32 -2.57 1.65
CA GLY A 353 9.18 -1.55 2.25
C GLY A 353 10.67 -1.65 1.89
N ASN A 354 11.11 -2.82 1.38
CA ASN A 354 12.45 -3.04 0.83
C ASN A 354 12.58 -2.63 -0.65
N GLY A 355 11.51 -2.18 -1.30
CA GLY A 355 11.47 -1.85 -2.73
C GLY A 355 11.06 -3.00 -3.66
N ALA A 356 10.81 -4.21 -3.15
CA ALA A 356 10.33 -5.32 -3.97
C ALA A 356 8.89 -5.06 -4.44
N VAL A 357 8.62 -5.24 -5.74
CA VAL A 357 7.31 -4.99 -6.36
C VAL A 357 6.71 -6.31 -6.83
N THR A 358 5.48 -6.60 -6.42
CA THR A 358 4.69 -7.73 -6.93
C THR A 358 3.42 -7.22 -7.61
N THR A 359 3.28 -7.46 -8.91
CA THR A 359 2.10 -7.11 -9.72
C THR A 359 1.36 -8.38 -10.13
N GLN A 360 0.06 -8.43 -9.82
CA GLN A 360 -0.88 -9.47 -10.25
C GLN A 360 -1.81 -8.83 -11.28
N THR A 361 -1.95 -9.41 -12.48
CA THR A 361 -2.84 -8.89 -13.55
C THR A 361 -3.77 -9.99 -14.01
N VAL A 362 -5.08 -9.72 -14.02
CA VAL A 362 -6.10 -10.65 -14.49
C VAL A 362 -5.91 -10.92 -15.98
N THR A 363 -5.90 -12.20 -16.32
CA THR A 363 -5.76 -12.72 -17.69
C THR A 363 -7.05 -13.33 -18.21
N ARG A 364 -7.91 -13.82 -17.31
CA ARG A 364 -9.23 -14.39 -17.63
C ARG A 364 -10.19 -14.22 -16.45
N ILE A 365 -11.46 -13.98 -16.76
CA ILE A 365 -12.58 -13.98 -15.82
C ILE A 365 -13.56 -15.08 -16.24
N ILE A 366 -14.03 -15.86 -15.27
CA ILE A 366 -15.01 -16.93 -15.42
C ILE A 366 -16.18 -16.56 -14.51
N LYS A 367 -17.37 -16.40 -15.07
CA LYS A 367 -18.62 -16.07 -14.35
C LYS A 367 -19.41 -17.34 -14.06
#